data_AF-A0A8C2SCB0-F1
#
_entry.id   AF-A0A8C2SCB0-F1
#
_cell.length_a   1.000
_cell.length_b   1.000
_cell.length_c   1.000
_cell.angle_alpha   90.00
_cell.angle_beta   90.00
_cell.angle_gamma   90.00
#
_symmetry.space_group_name_H-M   'P 1'
#
loop_
_entity.id
_entity.type
_entity.pdbx_description
1 polymer ?
#
loop_
_entity_poly.entity_id
_entity_poly.type
_entity_poly.pdbx_seq_one_letter_code
_entity_poly.pdbx_strand_id
1 'polypeptide(L)'
;MLAPWLLSVGPKLLLWGGLCAVSLAGATLTLNLLQMVLSYARKWRQMRPVPTIGDPYPLVGHALMMKPDARDFFQQIIDCTEEFRHLPLLKLWLGPVPLVALYNAENVEVILNSSKHIEKSYMYKFLEPWLGLGLLTSTGNKWRSRRKMLTPTFHFTILEDYLDVMNEQANILVTKLEKHVNQEAFNCFFYVTLCTLDIICETAMGKNVGAQSNDDSEYVRAVYRMSDSIHQRMKTPWLWLDLIFYMFKNGREHRRSLKIVHDFTNNVITERANEMKRHEEGTCNDKDKDFPPRKSKCRAFLDLLLNVTDDQGNKLSHEDIREEVDTFMFEVFYLVILFLGIIFKIPVTFLNL
;
A
#
# COMPACT_ATOMS: atom_id res chain seq x y z
N MET A 1 -11.49 49.63 -46.54
CA MET A 1 -11.50 48.32 -47.23
C MET A 1 -10.39 47.46 -46.65
N LEU A 2 -10.65 46.75 -45.55
CA LEU A 2 -9.73 45.71 -45.07
C LEU A 2 -9.98 44.45 -45.90
N ALA A 3 -8.90 43.93 -46.48
CA ALA A 3 -8.94 43.01 -47.60
C ALA A 3 -9.60 41.65 -47.24
N PRO A 4 -10.54 41.13 -48.08
CA PRO A 4 -11.16 39.81 -47.90
C PRO A 4 -10.18 38.62 -47.96
N TRP A 5 -8.90 38.86 -48.22
CA TRP A 5 -7.83 37.86 -48.24
C TRP A 5 -7.46 37.33 -46.85
N LEU A 6 -7.54 38.15 -45.79
CA LEU A 6 -7.20 37.75 -44.41
C LEU A 6 -8.17 36.69 -43.85
N LEU A 7 -9.44 36.72 -44.26
CA LEU A 7 -10.45 35.72 -43.90
C LEU A 7 -10.19 34.34 -44.54
N SER A 8 -9.49 34.28 -45.68
CA SER A 8 -9.20 33.00 -46.38
C SER A 8 -7.92 32.30 -45.90
N VAL A 9 -7.01 33.03 -45.25
CA VAL A 9 -5.67 32.56 -44.86
C VAL A 9 -5.66 32.02 -43.42
N GLY A 10 -6.45 32.61 -42.52
CA GLY A 10 -6.59 32.15 -41.13
C GLY A 10 -6.99 30.66 -41.00
N PRO A 11 -8.01 30.17 -41.72
CA PRO A 11 -8.39 28.75 -41.69
C PRO A 11 -7.29 27.82 -42.20
N LYS A 12 -6.52 28.25 -43.20
CA LYS A 12 -5.40 27.47 -43.74
C LYS A 12 -4.25 27.38 -42.74
N LEU A 13 -3.87 28.49 -42.10
CA LEU A 13 -2.83 28.52 -41.06
C LEU A 13 -3.18 27.63 -39.86
N LEU A 14 -4.44 27.63 -39.42
CA LEU A 14 -4.92 26.73 -38.36
C LEU A 14 -4.83 25.26 -38.78
N LEU A 15 -5.17 24.94 -40.04
CA LEU A 15 -5.04 23.59 -40.60
C LEU A 15 -3.57 23.13 -40.67
N TRP A 16 -2.66 23.97 -41.17
CA TRP A 16 -1.23 23.67 -41.21
C TRP A 16 -0.63 23.53 -39.81
N GLY A 17 -1.02 24.40 -38.86
CA GLY A 17 -0.63 24.28 -37.45
C GLY A 17 -1.11 22.97 -36.82
N GLY A 18 -2.37 22.58 -37.10
CA GLY A 18 -2.93 21.31 -36.66
C GLY A 18 -2.22 20.09 -37.23
N LEU A 19 -1.91 20.10 -38.54
CA LEU A 19 -1.17 19.03 -39.20
C LEU A 19 0.26 18.89 -38.64
N CYS A 20 0.95 20.00 -38.41
CA CYS A 20 2.27 20.00 -37.77
C CYS A 20 2.20 19.43 -36.34
N ALA A 21 1.19 19.81 -35.55
CA ALA A 21 1.00 19.29 -34.21
C ALA A 21 0.70 17.78 -34.20
N VAL A 22 -0.15 17.29 -35.11
CA VAL A 22 -0.45 15.86 -35.25
C VAL A 22 0.77 15.07 -35.71
N SER A 23 1.55 15.60 -36.66
CA SER A 23 2.78 14.98 -37.12
C SER A 23 3.83 14.89 -36.01
N LEU A 24 4.03 15.97 -35.26
CA LEU A 24 4.92 15.99 -34.10
C LEU A 24 4.47 15.00 -33.02
N ALA A 25 3.16 14.94 -32.71
CA ALA A 25 2.61 13.97 -31.77
C ALA A 25 2.80 12.52 -32.26
N GLY A 26 2.62 12.26 -33.56
CA GLY A 26 2.89 10.95 -34.15
C GLY A 26 4.36 10.57 -34.08
N ALA A 27 5.27 11.51 -34.38
CA ALA A 27 6.71 11.30 -34.28
C ALA A 27 7.17 11.03 -32.84
N THR A 28 6.64 11.75 -31.85
CA THR A 28 6.97 11.49 -30.44
C THR A 28 6.43 10.15 -29.96
N LEU A 29 5.20 9.78 -30.34
CA LEU A 29 4.61 8.47 -30.02
C LEU A 29 5.42 7.32 -30.63
N THR A 30 5.82 7.44 -31.89
CA THR A 30 6.64 6.41 -32.57
C THR A 30 8.04 6.30 -31.96
N LEU A 31 8.69 7.43 -31.62
CA LEU A 31 9.96 7.44 -30.90
C LEU A 31 9.85 6.78 -29.52
N ASN A 32 8.81 7.11 -28.74
CA ASN A 32 8.58 6.49 -27.43
C ASN A 32 8.32 4.99 -27.55
N LEU A 33 7.54 4.56 -28.53
CA LEU A 33 7.29 3.14 -28.81
C LEU A 33 8.58 2.41 -29.18
N LEU A 34 9.41 3.01 -30.05
CA LEU A 34 10.71 2.45 -30.44
C LEU A 34 11.65 2.35 -29.24
N GLN A 35 11.75 3.40 -28.41
CA GLN A 35 12.54 3.38 -27.19
C GLN A 35 12.08 2.29 -26.22
N MET A 36 10.76 2.12 -26.04
CA MET A 36 10.18 1.06 -25.22
C MET A 36 10.57 -0.33 -25.75
N VAL A 37 10.41 -0.59 -27.06
CA VAL A 37 10.79 -1.86 -27.69
C VAL A 37 12.29 -2.12 -27.57
N LEU A 38 13.14 -1.12 -27.79
CA LEU A 38 14.59 -1.24 -27.63
C LEU A 38 14.97 -1.53 -26.16
N SER A 39 14.33 -0.85 -25.20
CA SER A 39 14.57 -1.08 -23.78
C SER A 39 14.16 -2.50 -23.36
N TYR A 40 13.03 -2.99 -23.88
CA TYR A 40 12.55 -4.35 -23.65
C TYR A 40 13.51 -5.38 -24.24
N ALA A 41 13.95 -5.18 -25.49
CA ALA A 41 14.93 -6.05 -26.14
C ALA A 41 16.28 -6.07 -25.40
N ARG A 42 16.74 -4.92 -24.88
CA ARG A 42 17.95 -4.84 -24.05
C ARG A 42 17.80 -5.61 -22.75
N LYS A 43 16.70 -5.40 -22.01
CA LYS A 43 16.40 -6.15 -20.78
C LYS A 43 16.33 -7.65 -21.06
N TRP A 44 15.69 -8.06 -22.15
CA TRP A 44 15.61 -9.47 -22.55
C TRP A 44 17.00 -10.08 -22.77
N ARG A 45 17.88 -9.38 -23.49
CA ARG A 45 19.25 -9.83 -23.73
C ARG A 45 20.06 -9.91 -22.43
N GLN A 46 19.97 -8.90 -21.57
CA GLN A 46 20.66 -8.87 -20.27
C GLN A 46 20.20 -9.99 -19.34
N MET A 47 18.91 -10.30 -19.36
CA MET A 47 18.30 -11.29 -18.50
C MET A 47 18.38 -12.72 -19.05
N ARG A 48 18.92 -12.93 -20.26
CA ARG A 48 19.05 -14.25 -20.90
C ARG A 48 19.86 -15.27 -20.07
N PRO A 49 20.97 -14.90 -19.40
CA PRO A 49 21.76 -15.85 -18.61
C PRO A 49 21.05 -16.34 -17.34
N VAL A 50 20.04 -15.62 -16.87
CA VAL A 50 19.34 -15.95 -15.63
C VAL A 50 18.33 -17.09 -15.87
N PRO A 51 18.35 -18.18 -15.09
CA PRO A 51 17.37 -19.26 -15.17
C PRO A 51 15.93 -18.77 -15.05
N THR A 52 14.99 -19.46 -15.69
CA THR A 52 13.58 -19.04 -15.74
C THR A 52 12.65 -20.24 -15.63
N ILE A 53 11.39 -19.98 -15.26
CA ILE A 53 10.39 -21.04 -15.01
C ILE A 53 9.60 -21.25 -16.30
N GLY A 54 10.01 -22.24 -17.09
CA GLY A 54 9.38 -22.52 -18.38
C GLY A 54 9.50 -21.37 -19.38
N ASP A 55 8.73 -21.45 -20.47
CA ASP A 55 8.78 -20.45 -21.52
C ASP A 55 7.76 -19.32 -21.28
N PRO A 56 8.19 -18.05 -21.19
CA PRO A 56 7.28 -16.91 -21.08
C PRO A 56 6.44 -16.71 -22.35
N TYR A 57 5.15 -16.39 -22.17
CA TYR A 57 4.31 -15.96 -23.28
C TYR A 57 4.75 -14.60 -23.82
N PRO A 58 4.64 -14.35 -25.14
CA PRO A 58 4.89 -13.03 -25.71
C PRO A 58 4.03 -11.96 -25.05
N LEU A 59 4.63 -10.79 -24.73
CA LEU A 59 4.00 -9.60 -24.13
C LEU A 59 3.47 -9.74 -22.70
N VAL A 60 2.98 -10.93 -22.31
CA VAL A 60 2.33 -11.18 -21.02
C VAL A 60 3.27 -11.88 -20.03
N GLY A 61 4.33 -12.52 -20.53
CA GLY A 61 5.30 -13.23 -19.72
C GLY A 61 4.69 -14.47 -19.06
N HIS A 62 4.90 -14.63 -17.76
CA HIS A 62 4.39 -15.74 -16.96
C HIS A 62 3.08 -15.38 -16.25
N ALA A 63 2.50 -14.19 -16.50
CA ALA A 63 1.30 -13.75 -15.79
C ALA A 63 0.12 -14.72 -15.95
N LEU A 64 -0.02 -15.39 -17.11
CA LEU A 64 -1.07 -16.40 -17.35
C LEU A 64 -0.83 -17.71 -16.59
N MET A 65 0.39 -17.96 -16.13
CA MET A 65 0.73 -19.14 -15.32
C MET A 65 0.44 -18.90 -13.84
N MET A 66 0.28 -17.64 -13.41
CA MET A 66 0.05 -17.28 -12.03
C MET A 66 -1.38 -17.62 -11.60
N LYS A 67 -1.52 -18.25 -10.43
CA LYS A 67 -2.84 -18.52 -9.87
C LYS A 67 -3.56 -17.21 -9.51
N PRO A 68 -4.88 -17.10 -9.82
CA PRO A 68 -5.64 -15.89 -9.56
C PRO A 68 -5.87 -15.68 -8.06
N ASP A 69 -6.25 -16.74 -7.35
CA ASP A 69 -6.45 -16.74 -5.89
C ASP A 69 -5.12 -16.49 -5.15
N ALA A 70 -5.14 -15.65 -4.11
CA ALA A 70 -3.96 -15.31 -3.33
C ALA A 70 -3.36 -16.50 -2.59
N ARG A 71 -4.19 -17.41 -2.06
CA ARG A 71 -3.75 -18.63 -1.38
C ARG A 71 -3.05 -19.58 -2.34
N ASP A 72 -3.70 -19.86 -3.47
CA ASP A 72 -3.14 -20.76 -4.49
C ASP A 72 -1.87 -20.18 -5.10
N PHE A 73 -1.82 -18.85 -5.27
CA PHE A 73 -0.63 -18.16 -5.74
C PHE A 73 0.52 -18.26 -4.74
N PHE A 74 0.25 -18.08 -3.44
CA PHE A 74 1.26 -18.24 -2.42
C PHE A 74 1.80 -19.68 -2.36
N GLN A 75 0.91 -20.68 -2.45
CA GLN A 75 1.33 -22.08 -2.54
C GLN A 75 2.17 -22.33 -3.80
N GLN A 76 1.77 -21.78 -4.94
CA GLN A 76 2.54 -21.85 -6.19
C GLN A 76 3.95 -21.26 -6.04
N ILE A 77 4.12 -20.17 -5.29
CA ILE A 77 5.44 -19.60 -5.01
C ILE A 77 6.26 -20.58 -4.18
N ILE A 78 5.69 -21.16 -3.12
CA ILE A 78 6.38 -22.14 -2.26
C ILE A 78 6.86 -23.33 -3.11
N ASP A 79 5.94 -23.96 -3.84
CA ASP A 79 6.24 -25.15 -4.65
C ASP A 79 7.34 -24.85 -5.68
N CYS A 80 7.27 -23.68 -6.33
CA CYS A 80 8.31 -23.23 -7.25
C CYS A 80 9.65 -23.01 -6.56
N THR A 81 9.69 -22.37 -5.38
CA THR A 81 10.95 -22.14 -4.66
C THR A 81 11.57 -23.45 -4.14
N GLU A 82 10.76 -24.44 -3.80
CA GLU A 82 11.23 -25.79 -3.43
C GLU A 82 11.83 -26.52 -4.62
N GLU A 83 11.12 -26.56 -5.75
CA GLU A 83 11.56 -27.24 -6.98
C GLU A 83 12.90 -26.69 -7.48
N PHE A 84 13.04 -25.37 -7.50
CA PHE A 84 14.21 -24.67 -8.02
C PHE A 84 15.23 -24.25 -6.95
N ARG A 85 15.15 -24.80 -5.72
CA ARG A 85 16.07 -24.49 -4.62
C ARG A 85 17.54 -24.70 -4.97
N HIS A 86 17.84 -25.61 -5.88
CA HIS A 86 19.19 -25.91 -6.37
C HIS A 86 19.80 -24.78 -7.22
N LEU A 87 18.99 -23.82 -7.69
CA LEU A 87 19.44 -22.64 -8.41
C LEU A 87 19.60 -21.45 -7.45
N PRO A 88 20.58 -20.57 -7.65
CA PRO A 88 20.82 -19.43 -6.75
C PRO A 88 19.74 -18.34 -6.82
N LEU A 89 19.08 -18.22 -7.98
CA LEU A 89 18.04 -17.24 -8.26
C LEU A 89 17.24 -17.66 -9.49
N LEU A 90 16.01 -17.17 -9.59
CA LEU A 90 15.11 -17.38 -10.72
C LEU A 90 14.62 -16.07 -11.30
N LYS A 91 14.40 -16.03 -12.60
CA LYS A 91 13.72 -14.94 -13.28
C LYS A 91 12.34 -15.37 -13.74
N LEU A 92 11.39 -14.47 -13.58
CA LEU A 92 10.09 -14.52 -14.24
C LEU A 92 9.77 -13.17 -14.88
N TRP A 93 9.07 -13.21 -15.99
CA TRP A 93 8.54 -12.02 -16.67
C TRP A 93 7.09 -11.77 -16.25
N LEU A 94 6.78 -10.55 -15.79
CA LEU A 94 5.42 -10.03 -15.69
C LEU A 94 5.24 -8.96 -16.77
N GLY A 95 4.62 -9.38 -17.88
CA GLY A 95 4.57 -8.60 -19.09
C GLY A 95 5.96 -8.11 -19.51
N PRO A 96 6.20 -6.78 -19.63
CA PRO A 96 7.50 -6.24 -20.02
C PRO A 96 8.51 -6.11 -18.87
N VAL A 97 8.15 -6.48 -17.63
CA VAL A 97 8.97 -6.30 -16.44
C VAL A 97 9.56 -7.65 -16.00
N PRO A 98 10.90 -7.80 -16.00
CA PRO A 98 11.54 -8.97 -15.41
C PRO A 98 11.56 -8.83 -13.88
N LEU A 99 11.14 -9.87 -13.19
CA LEU A 99 11.27 -10.05 -11.76
C LEU A 99 12.31 -11.13 -11.49
N VAL A 100 13.18 -10.89 -10.53
CA VAL A 100 14.18 -11.85 -10.07
C VAL A 100 13.83 -12.27 -8.67
N ALA A 101 13.48 -13.54 -8.49
CA ALA A 101 13.25 -14.15 -7.20
C ALA A 101 14.61 -14.53 -6.58
N LEU A 102 14.88 -13.96 -5.40
CA LEU A 102 16.04 -14.24 -4.57
C LEU A 102 15.55 -15.01 -3.34
N TYR A 103 16.02 -16.24 -3.18
CA TYR A 103 15.62 -17.13 -2.08
C TYR A 103 16.83 -17.85 -1.44
N ASN A 104 18.04 -17.55 -1.90
CA ASN A 104 19.29 -17.93 -1.23
C ASN A 104 19.76 -16.76 -0.35
N ALA A 105 20.10 -17.05 0.91
CA ALA A 105 20.50 -16.05 1.91
C ALA A 105 21.68 -15.19 1.44
N GLU A 106 22.70 -15.78 0.80
CA GLU A 106 23.90 -15.06 0.33
C GLU A 106 23.53 -13.99 -0.71
N ASN A 107 22.63 -14.32 -1.64
CA ASN A 107 22.18 -13.38 -2.67
C ASN A 107 21.25 -12.29 -2.11
N VAL A 108 20.39 -12.66 -1.16
CA VAL A 108 19.49 -11.72 -0.48
C VAL A 108 20.29 -10.70 0.32
N GLU A 109 21.33 -11.14 1.03
CA GLU A 109 22.20 -10.27 1.84
C GLU A 109 22.85 -9.15 1.00
N VAL A 110 23.36 -9.48 -0.19
CA VAL A 110 24.00 -8.49 -1.10
C VAL A 110 23.03 -7.36 -1.46
N ILE A 111 21.76 -7.68 -1.70
CA ILE A 111 20.76 -6.68 -2.06
C ILE A 111 20.30 -5.88 -0.84
N LEU A 112 20.02 -6.55 0.29
CA LEU A 112 19.52 -5.89 1.50
C LEU A 112 20.56 -4.98 2.17
N ASN A 113 21.85 -5.30 2.05
CA ASN A 113 22.94 -4.45 2.55
C ASN A 113 23.34 -3.31 1.59
N SER A 114 22.76 -3.26 0.39
CA SER A 114 23.11 -2.25 -0.60
C SER A 114 22.46 -0.90 -0.31
N SER A 115 23.28 0.13 -0.13
CA SER A 115 22.81 1.53 -0.05
C SER A 115 22.47 2.14 -1.42
N LYS A 116 22.76 1.42 -2.52
CA LYS A 116 22.50 1.87 -3.90
C LYS A 116 21.11 1.46 -4.39
N HIS A 117 20.67 0.25 -4.06
CA HIS A 117 19.41 -0.32 -4.55
C HIS A 117 18.28 -0.20 -3.52
N ILE A 118 18.01 1.04 -3.09
CA ILE A 118 16.99 1.35 -2.06
C ILE A 118 15.62 1.71 -2.67
N GLU A 119 15.54 1.87 -3.98
CA GLU A 119 14.30 2.19 -4.68
C GLU A 119 13.36 0.99 -4.74
N LYS A 120 12.07 1.26 -4.56
CA LYS A 120 11.04 0.23 -4.61
C LYS A 120 10.77 -0.22 -6.05
N SER A 121 10.32 -1.46 -6.19
CA SER A 121 9.90 -2.02 -7.48
C SER A 121 8.75 -1.21 -8.07
N TYR A 122 8.64 -1.20 -9.41
CA TYR A 122 7.51 -0.62 -10.14
C TYR A 122 6.14 -1.09 -9.62
N MET A 123 6.06 -2.29 -9.03
CA MET A 123 4.82 -2.82 -8.44
C MET A 123 4.24 -1.93 -7.33
N TYR A 124 5.08 -1.17 -6.62
CA TYR A 124 4.61 -0.22 -5.59
C TYR A 124 3.78 0.93 -6.18
N LYS A 125 3.88 1.19 -7.49
CA LYS A 125 3.05 2.19 -8.17
C LYS A 125 1.55 1.88 -8.05
N PHE A 126 1.17 0.61 -7.90
CA PHE A 126 -0.22 0.23 -7.70
C PHE A 126 -0.75 0.53 -6.28
N LEU A 127 0.15 0.81 -5.33
CA LEU A 127 -0.19 1.24 -3.98
C LEU A 127 -0.28 2.78 -3.87
N GLU A 128 0.43 3.52 -4.72
CA GLU A 128 0.44 5.00 -4.70
C GLU A 128 -0.95 5.65 -4.71
N PRO A 129 -1.97 5.17 -5.47
CA PRO A 129 -3.30 5.75 -5.40
C PRO A 129 -3.93 5.70 -4.01
N TRP A 130 -3.60 4.66 -3.23
CA TRP A 130 -4.06 4.50 -1.85
C TRP A 130 -3.15 5.23 -0.87
N LEU A 131 -1.86 4.91 -0.85
CA LEU A 131 -0.94 5.33 0.21
C LEU A 131 -0.23 6.67 -0.09
N GLY A 132 -0.39 7.19 -1.31
CA GLY A 132 0.38 8.31 -1.83
C GLY A 132 1.88 8.01 -1.84
N LEU A 133 2.69 9.04 -1.60
CA LEU A 133 4.15 8.97 -1.48
C LEU A 133 4.58 9.02 0.01
N GLY A 134 3.98 8.18 0.85
CA GLY A 134 4.34 8.01 2.26
C GLY A 134 5.62 7.20 2.48
N LEU A 135 5.89 6.76 3.71
CA LEU A 135 7.13 6.05 4.07
C LEU A 135 7.41 4.78 3.25
N LEU A 136 6.37 4.07 2.81
CA LEU A 136 6.50 2.81 2.07
C LEU A 136 6.89 3.01 0.60
N THR A 137 6.28 4.01 -0.05
CA THR A 137 6.31 4.23 -1.51
C THR A 137 7.30 5.33 -1.92
N SER A 138 7.61 6.27 -1.01
CA SER A 138 8.59 7.33 -1.28
C SER A 138 10.02 6.81 -1.40
N THR A 139 10.86 7.57 -2.10
CA THR A 139 12.28 7.28 -2.30
C THR A 139 13.15 8.51 -1.99
N GLY A 140 14.47 8.32 -1.99
CA GLY A 140 15.43 9.41 -1.89
C GLY A 140 15.32 10.23 -0.60
N ASN A 141 15.37 11.55 -0.74
CA ASN A 141 15.39 12.48 0.41
C ASN A 141 14.05 12.51 1.16
N LYS A 142 12.90 12.41 0.46
CA LYS A 142 11.59 12.37 1.12
C LYS A 142 11.53 11.18 2.08
N TRP A 143 11.88 9.98 1.60
CA TRP A 143 11.92 8.79 2.44
C TRP A 143 12.85 8.93 3.66
N ARG A 144 14.07 9.45 3.47
CA ARG A 144 15.03 9.63 4.57
C ARG A 144 14.49 10.57 5.65
N SER A 145 13.91 11.70 5.23
CA SER A 145 13.31 12.68 6.14
C SER A 145 12.14 12.08 6.90
N ARG A 146 11.19 11.44 6.20
CA ARG A 146 10.05 10.72 6.81
C ARG A 146 10.50 9.66 7.79
N ARG A 147 11.46 8.82 7.42
CA ARG A 147 11.98 7.76 8.31
C ARG A 147 12.59 8.32 9.59
N LYS A 148 13.45 9.33 9.47
CA LYS A 148 14.10 9.99 10.61
C LYS A 148 13.06 10.61 11.55
N MET A 149 12.06 11.27 10.97
CA MET A 149 10.97 11.92 11.67
C MET A 149 10.07 10.93 12.42
N LEU A 150 9.73 9.78 11.81
CA LEU A 150 8.79 8.82 12.38
C LEU A 150 9.43 7.83 13.35
N THR A 151 10.72 7.53 13.23
CA THR A 151 11.40 6.53 14.08
C THR A 151 11.18 6.75 15.60
N PRO A 152 11.22 7.97 16.15
CA PRO A 152 10.98 8.21 17.58
C PRO A 152 9.56 7.85 18.04
N THR A 153 8.57 7.82 17.14
CA THR A 153 7.18 7.46 17.47
C THR A 153 7.01 5.99 17.82
N PHE A 154 7.99 5.16 17.50
CA PHE A 154 8.02 3.72 17.81
C PHE A 154 8.90 3.38 19.01
N HIS A 155 9.24 4.37 19.84
CA HIS A 155 9.95 4.13 21.08
C HIS A 155 9.08 3.34 22.06
N PHE A 156 9.68 2.40 22.81
CA PHE A 156 8.95 1.44 23.65
C PHE A 156 7.99 2.11 24.65
N THR A 157 8.33 3.27 25.17
CA THR A 157 7.46 4.06 26.07
C THR A 157 6.12 4.46 25.44
N ILE A 158 6.09 4.69 24.12
CA ILE A 158 4.85 5.00 23.39
C ILE A 158 4.07 3.71 23.14
N LEU A 159 4.76 2.61 22.88
CA LEU A 159 4.12 1.30 22.66
C LEU A 159 3.48 0.74 23.94
N GLU A 160 4.00 1.09 25.12
CA GLU A 160 3.39 0.74 26.41
C GLU A 160 1.97 1.31 26.55
N ASP A 161 1.71 2.52 26.04
CA ASP A 161 0.37 3.11 26.02
C ASP A 161 -0.61 2.31 25.12
N TYR A 162 -0.10 1.53 24.16
CA TYR A 162 -0.93 0.72 23.26
C TYR A 162 -1.37 -0.61 23.87
N LEU A 163 -0.74 -1.05 24.97
CA LEU A 163 -1.05 -2.34 25.60
C LEU A 163 -2.49 -2.41 26.10
N ASP A 164 -3.02 -1.32 26.64
CA ASP A 164 -4.41 -1.26 27.13
C ASP A 164 -5.40 -1.53 26.00
N VAL A 165 -5.19 -0.88 24.84
CA VAL A 165 -6.00 -1.08 23.63
C VAL A 165 -5.86 -2.51 23.11
N MET A 166 -4.64 -3.04 23.04
CA MET A 166 -4.40 -4.41 22.58
C MET A 166 -5.12 -5.43 23.48
N ASN A 167 -5.05 -5.25 24.80
CA ASN A 167 -5.71 -6.13 25.76
C ASN A 167 -7.24 -6.04 25.65
N GLU A 168 -7.80 -4.84 25.50
CA GLU A 168 -9.24 -4.65 25.31
C GLU A 168 -9.73 -5.38 24.06
N GLN A 169 -9.08 -5.14 22.91
CA GLN A 169 -9.48 -5.79 21.65
C GLN A 169 -9.23 -7.31 21.65
N ALA A 170 -8.18 -7.78 22.33
CA ALA A 170 -7.91 -9.20 22.51
C ALA A 170 -8.99 -9.89 23.37
N ASN A 171 -9.49 -9.23 24.43
CA ASN A 171 -10.58 -9.78 25.23
C ASN A 171 -11.88 -9.93 24.43
N ILE A 172 -12.18 -8.97 23.54
CA ILE A 172 -13.31 -9.06 22.61
C ILE A 172 -13.12 -10.24 21.65
N LEU A 173 -11.90 -10.42 21.13
CA LEU A 173 -11.56 -11.55 20.26
C LEU A 173 -11.77 -12.88 21.00
N VAL A 174 -11.25 -13.02 22.22
CA VAL A 174 -11.41 -14.24 23.04
C VAL A 174 -12.89 -14.54 23.25
N THR A 175 -13.69 -13.55 23.65
CA THR A 175 -15.16 -13.70 23.84
C THR A 175 -15.86 -14.20 22.57
N LYS A 176 -15.36 -13.83 21.38
CA LYS A 176 -15.90 -14.32 20.10
C LYS A 176 -15.45 -15.74 19.78
N LEU A 177 -14.19 -16.07 20.05
CA LEU A 177 -13.64 -17.40 19.82
C LEU A 177 -14.22 -18.43 20.79
N GLU A 178 -14.57 -18.03 22.02
CA GLU A 178 -15.25 -18.88 23.02
C GLU A 178 -16.55 -19.50 22.47
N LYS A 179 -17.25 -18.79 21.59
CA LYS A 179 -18.48 -19.29 20.96
C LYS A 179 -18.27 -20.46 20.01
N HIS A 180 -17.03 -20.70 19.58
CA HIS A 180 -16.63 -21.79 18.69
C HIS A 180 -15.96 -22.95 19.43
N VAL A 181 -15.86 -22.88 20.76
CA VAL A 181 -15.28 -23.96 21.56
C VAL A 181 -16.17 -25.21 21.47
N ASN A 182 -15.55 -26.37 21.26
CA ASN A 182 -16.21 -27.67 21.02
C ASN A 182 -17.13 -27.70 19.77
N GLN A 183 -16.96 -26.76 18.84
CA GLN A 183 -17.64 -26.78 17.54
C GLN A 183 -16.71 -27.31 16.44
N GLU A 184 -17.21 -27.34 15.20
CA GLU A 184 -16.41 -27.71 14.04
C GLU A 184 -15.26 -26.72 13.79
N ALA A 185 -14.27 -27.16 13.01
CA ALA A 185 -13.16 -26.31 12.62
C ALA A 185 -13.68 -25.06 11.88
N PHE A 186 -13.24 -23.89 12.32
CA PHE A 186 -13.64 -22.60 11.76
C PHE A 186 -12.42 -21.79 11.32
N ASN A 187 -12.66 -20.77 10.51
CA ASN A 187 -11.59 -19.89 10.04
C ASN A 187 -11.30 -18.77 11.07
N CYS A 188 -10.31 -19.00 11.95
CA CYS A 188 -9.87 -18.00 12.93
C CYS A 188 -9.24 -16.75 12.30
N PHE A 189 -8.71 -16.85 11.07
CA PHE A 189 -8.06 -15.74 10.37
C PHE A 189 -9.00 -14.53 10.20
N PHE A 190 -10.28 -14.80 9.98
CA PHE A 190 -11.30 -13.75 9.87
C PHE A 190 -11.42 -12.94 11.16
N TYR A 191 -11.54 -13.60 12.32
CA TYR A 191 -11.65 -12.94 13.63
C TYR A 191 -10.38 -12.17 14.00
N VAL A 192 -9.22 -12.78 13.76
CA VAL A 192 -7.90 -12.15 13.97
C VAL A 192 -7.74 -10.89 13.12
N THR A 193 -8.26 -10.90 11.89
CA THR A 193 -8.18 -9.74 10.99
C THR A 193 -9.01 -8.58 11.50
N LEU A 194 -10.24 -8.84 11.96
CA LEU A 194 -11.10 -7.79 12.52
C LEU A 194 -10.53 -7.22 13.83
N CYS A 195 -9.97 -8.08 14.69
CA CYS A 195 -9.28 -7.65 15.91
C CYS A 195 -8.07 -6.76 15.59
N THR A 196 -7.23 -7.19 14.65
CA THR A 196 -6.08 -6.39 14.18
C THR A 196 -6.52 -5.03 13.68
N LEU A 197 -7.61 -4.96 12.91
CA LEU A 197 -8.13 -3.70 12.39
C LEU A 197 -8.57 -2.75 13.50
N ASP A 198 -9.29 -3.24 14.50
CA ASP A 198 -9.69 -2.41 15.64
C ASP A 198 -8.48 -1.91 16.43
N ILE A 199 -7.49 -2.78 16.71
CA ILE A 199 -6.26 -2.39 17.40
C ILE A 199 -5.55 -1.27 16.64
N ILE A 200 -5.33 -1.43 15.32
CA ILE A 200 -4.58 -0.43 14.55
C ILE A 200 -5.38 0.86 14.35
N CYS A 201 -6.70 0.79 14.13
CA CYS A 201 -7.54 1.97 14.06
C CYS A 201 -7.51 2.78 15.35
N GLU A 202 -7.52 2.10 16.50
CA GLU A 202 -7.53 2.74 17.80
C GLU A 202 -6.13 3.25 18.21
N THR A 203 -5.07 2.46 18.02
CA THR A 203 -3.69 2.88 18.35
C THR A 203 -3.11 3.90 17.37
N ALA A 204 -3.36 3.77 16.06
CA ALA A 204 -2.79 4.68 15.07
C ALA A 204 -3.63 5.93 14.85
N MET A 205 -4.96 5.79 14.72
CA MET A 205 -5.85 6.92 14.40
C MET A 205 -6.63 7.43 15.62
N GLY A 206 -6.55 6.74 16.76
CA GLY A 206 -7.32 7.07 17.96
C GLY A 206 -8.81 6.74 17.81
N LYS A 207 -9.24 5.97 16.81
CA LYS A 207 -10.67 5.75 16.56
C LYS A 207 -11.01 4.28 16.56
N ASN A 208 -11.94 3.89 17.42
CA ASN A 208 -12.50 2.54 17.41
C ASN A 208 -13.51 2.45 16.25
N VAL A 209 -13.31 1.50 15.34
CA VAL A 209 -14.20 1.26 14.18
C VAL A 209 -15.26 0.21 14.49
N GLY A 210 -15.06 -0.57 15.55
CA GLY A 210 -15.93 -1.68 15.93
C GLY A 210 -15.97 -2.75 14.85
N ALA A 211 -14.86 -2.97 14.14
CA ALA A 211 -14.73 -3.95 13.06
C ALA A 211 -15.05 -5.36 13.54
N GLN A 212 -14.69 -5.69 14.78
CA GLN A 212 -15.09 -6.95 15.39
C GLN A 212 -16.63 -7.03 15.49
N SER A 213 -17.31 -6.01 15.98
CA SER A 213 -18.78 -6.05 16.18
C SER A 213 -19.58 -5.92 14.88
N ASN A 214 -19.08 -5.17 13.89
CA ASN A 214 -19.71 -4.92 12.60
C ASN A 214 -18.74 -5.20 11.46
N ASP A 215 -18.60 -6.49 11.15
CA ASP A 215 -17.69 -7.01 10.13
C ASP A 215 -18.10 -6.65 8.69
N ASP A 216 -19.38 -6.34 8.46
CA ASP A 216 -19.90 -5.86 7.15
C ASP A 216 -19.86 -4.33 6.99
N SER A 217 -19.12 -3.61 7.85
CA SER A 217 -18.99 -2.17 7.70
C SER A 217 -18.42 -1.80 6.32
N GLU A 218 -18.87 -0.66 5.78
CA GLU A 218 -18.45 -0.21 4.45
C GLU A 218 -16.92 -0.01 4.36
N TYR A 219 -16.30 0.45 5.46
CA TYR A 219 -14.85 0.62 5.57
C TYR A 219 -14.10 -0.72 5.52
N VAL A 220 -14.49 -1.70 6.33
CA VAL A 220 -13.86 -3.04 6.35
C VAL A 220 -13.90 -3.66 4.95
N ARG A 221 -15.07 -3.65 4.30
CA ARG A 221 -15.21 -4.15 2.93
C ARG A 221 -14.35 -3.39 1.92
N ALA A 222 -14.26 -2.07 2.06
CA ALA A 222 -13.45 -1.26 1.17
C ALA A 222 -11.96 -1.60 1.29
N VAL A 223 -11.45 -1.81 2.52
CA VAL A 223 -10.06 -2.23 2.76
C VAL A 223 -9.78 -3.57 2.05
N TYR A 224 -10.58 -4.61 2.31
CA TYR A 224 -10.39 -5.92 1.66
C TYR A 224 -10.47 -5.86 0.13
N ARG A 225 -11.43 -5.10 -0.43
CA ARG A 225 -11.56 -4.93 -1.88
C ARG A 225 -10.38 -4.19 -2.48
N MET A 226 -9.83 -3.20 -1.78
CA MET A 226 -8.61 -2.51 -2.20
C MET A 226 -7.43 -3.48 -2.23
N SER A 227 -7.27 -4.29 -1.18
CA SER A 227 -6.24 -5.32 -1.07
C SER A 227 -6.24 -6.29 -2.27
N ASP A 228 -7.38 -6.92 -2.52
CA ASP A 228 -7.55 -7.92 -3.56
C ASP A 228 -7.37 -7.28 -4.95
N SER A 229 -7.97 -6.11 -5.17
CA SER A 229 -7.84 -5.40 -6.44
C SER A 229 -6.39 -5.01 -6.76
N ILE A 230 -5.60 -4.59 -5.77
CA ILE A 230 -4.18 -4.25 -5.97
C ILE A 230 -3.38 -5.50 -6.29
N HIS A 231 -3.57 -6.58 -5.54
CA HIS A 231 -2.85 -7.84 -5.75
C HIS A 231 -3.17 -8.46 -7.12
N GLN A 232 -4.45 -8.44 -7.53
CA GLN A 232 -4.85 -8.84 -8.88
C GLN A 232 -4.18 -7.97 -9.94
N ARG A 233 -4.21 -6.64 -9.77
CA ARG A 233 -3.63 -5.70 -10.73
C ARG A 233 -2.13 -5.91 -10.91
N MET A 234 -1.38 -6.17 -9.83
CA MET A 234 0.05 -6.50 -9.89
C MET A 234 0.33 -7.72 -10.78
N LYS A 235 -0.55 -8.73 -10.77
CA LYS A 235 -0.40 -9.98 -11.55
C LYS A 235 -0.95 -9.90 -12.97
N THR A 236 -1.66 -8.84 -13.34
CA THR A 236 -2.30 -8.70 -14.67
C THR A 236 -1.69 -7.54 -15.48
N PRO A 237 -0.62 -7.76 -16.25
CA PRO A 237 0.07 -6.71 -17.01
C PRO A 237 -0.83 -5.90 -17.96
N TRP A 238 -1.87 -6.51 -18.53
CA TRP A 238 -2.82 -5.84 -19.41
C TRP A 238 -3.72 -4.82 -18.69
N LEU A 239 -3.77 -4.85 -17.35
CA LEU A 239 -4.47 -3.86 -16.52
C LEU A 239 -3.53 -2.84 -15.86
N TRP A 240 -2.24 -2.80 -16.24
CA TRP A 240 -1.31 -1.84 -15.67
C TRP A 240 -1.53 -0.42 -16.17
N LEU A 241 -2.04 -0.26 -17.39
CA LEU A 241 -2.42 1.05 -17.91
C LEU A 241 -3.65 1.58 -17.17
N ASP A 242 -3.50 2.70 -16.45
CA ASP A 242 -4.55 3.32 -15.64
C ASP A 242 -5.84 3.56 -16.44
N LEU A 243 -5.71 4.06 -17.67
CA LEU A 243 -6.84 4.30 -18.56
C LEU A 243 -7.65 3.01 -18.79
N ILE A 244 -6.97 1.91 -19.09
CA ILE A 244 -7.59 0.61 -19.34
C ILE A 244 -8.24 0.08 -18.06
N PHE A 245 -7.53 0.16 -16.94
CA PHE A 245 -8.00 -0.32 -15.66
C PHE A 245 -9.32 0.35 -15.25
N TYR A 246 -9.39 1.68 -15.28
CA TYR A 246 -10.58 2.43 -14.87
C TYR A 246 -11.78 2.31 -15.84
N MET A 247 -11.55 1.86 -17.08
CA MET A 247 -12.64 1.53 -18.02
C MET A 247 -13.38 0.24 -17.64
N PHE A 248 -12.72 -0.70 -16.96
CA PHE A 248 -13.33 -1.96 -16.54
C PHE A 248 -14.10 -1.83 -15.21
N LYS A 249 -14.99 -2.81 -14.94
CA LYS A 249 -15.76 -2.87 -13.69
C LYS A 249 -14.84 -2.87 -12.47
N ASN A 250 -13.79 -3.68 -12.48
CA ASN A 250 -12.85 -3.81 -11.37
C ASN A 250 -12.16 -2.47 -11.04
N GLY A 251 -11.76 -1.68 -12.05
CA GLY A 251 -11.17 -0.36 -11.80
C GLY A 251 -12.16 0.67 -11.27
N ARG A 252 -13.45 0.59 -11.66
CA ARG A 252 -14.50 1.43 -11.04
C ARG A 252 -14.74 1.06 -9.58
N GLU A 253 -14.76 -0.24 -9.27
CA GLU A 253 -14.89 -0.75 -7.90
C GLU A 253 -13.68 -0.38 -7.03
N HIS A 254 -12.47 -0.45 -7.59
CA HIS A 254 -11.25 0.04 -6.96
C HIS A 254 -11.37 1.52 -6.64
N ARG A 255 -11.77 2.37 -7.59
CA ARG A 255 -11.94 3.82 -7.38
C ARG A 255 -12.99 4.14 -6.29
N ARG A 256 -14.09 3.38 -6.24
CA ARG A 256 -15.11 3.54 -5.19
C ARG A 256 -14.56 3.16 -3.82
N SER A 257 -13.88 2.02 -3.72
CA SER A 257 -13.29 1.54 -2.46
C SER A 257 -12.20 2.48 -1.97
N LEU A 258 -11.36 2.99 -2.89
CA LEU A 258 -10.34 3.99 -2.61
C LEU A 258 -10.95 5.26 -1.99
N LYS A 259 -12.05 5.75 -2.57
CA LYS A 259 -12.75 6.91 -2.04
C LYS A 259 -13.23 6.67 -0.60
N ILE A 260 -13.82 5.52 -0.32
CA ILE A 260 -14.31 5.18 1.04
C ILE A 260 -13.15 5.18 2.04
N VAL A 261 -12.01 4.57 1.70
CA VAL A 261 -10.85 4.51 2.59
C VAL A 261 -10.27 5.90 2.82
N HIS A 262 -10.11 6.72 1.77
CA HIS A 262 -9.64 8.10 1.91
C HIS A 262 -10.61 9.00 2.66
N ASP A 263 -11.91 8.90 2.41
CA ASP A 263 -12.93 9.66 3.13
C ASP A 263 -12.89 9.32 4.62
N PHE A 264 -12.72 8.04 4.97
CA PHE A 264 -12.54 7.61 6.36
C PHE A 264 -11.30 8.26 6.98
N THR A 265 -10.11 8.10 6.37
CA THR A 265 -8.85 8.64 6.92
C THR A 265 -8.91 10.17 7.05
N ASN A 266 -9.41 10.88 6.02
CA ASN A 266 -9.56 12.34 6.05
C ASN A 266 -10.49 12.82 7.15
N ASN A 267 -11.61 12.12 7.36
CA ASN A 267 -12.55 12.47 8.43
C ASN A 267 -11.89 12.33 9.80
N VAL A 268 -11.12 11.26 10.03
CA VAL A 268 -10.43 11.05 11.31
C VAL A 268 -9.33 12.08 11.53
N ILE A 269 -8.53 12.40 10.50
CA ILE A 269 -7.51 13.45 10.59
C ILE A 269 -8.14 14.80 10.91
N THR A 270 -9.24 15.15 10.23
CA THR A 270 -9.95 16.42 10.45
C THR A 270 -10.55 16.51 11.86
N GLU A 271 -11.21 15.43 12.31
CA GLU A 271 -11.78 15.33 13.65
C GLU A 271 -10.70 15.52 14.72
N ARG A 272 -9.59 14.79 14.62
CA ARG A 272 -8.45 14.86 15.55
C ARG A 272 -7.76 16.22 15.55
N ALA A 273 -7.50 16.79 14.38
CA ALA A 273 -6.90 18.12 14.27
C ALA A 273 -7.79 19.21 14.93
N ASN A 274 -9.11 19.09 14.82
CA ASN A 274 -10.05 20.02 15.45
C ASN A 274 -10.12 19.82 16.97
N GLU A 275 -10.10 18.58 17.46
CA GLU A 275 -10.04 18.27 18.90
C GLU A 275 -8.78 18.88 19.55
N MET A 276 -7.63 18.76 18.90
CA MET A 276 -6.37 19.32 19.39
C MET A 276 -6.42 20.85 19.47
N LYS A 277 -6.90 21.52 18.42
CA LYS A 277 -7.08 22.99 18.42
C LYS A 277 -7.99 23.46 19.55
N ARG A 278 -9.12 22.78 19.76
CA ARG A 278 -10.04 23.10 20.87
C ARG A 278 -9.38 22.92 22.24
N HIS A 279 -8.52 21.92 22.38
CA HIS A 279 -7.79 21.69 23.63
C HIS A 279 -6.73 22.77 23.87
N GLU A 280 -6.01 23.21 22.83
CA GLU A 280 -5.06 24.33 22.89
C GLU A 280 -5.77 25.65 23.25
N GLU A 281 -6.91 25.94 22.62
CA GLU A 281 -7.73 27.14 22.88
C GLU A 281 -8.37 27.12 24.29
N GLY A 282 -8.80 25.95 24.77
CA GLY A 282 -9.38 25.77 26.11
C GLY A 282 -8.34 25.89 27.24
N THR A 283 -7.11 25.43 27.01
CA THR A 283 -6.02 25.50 28.02
C THR A 283 -5.54 26.94 28.22
N CYS A 284 -5.67 27.82 27.23
CA CYS A 284 -5.35 29.24 27.37
C CYS A 284 -6.32 30.01 28.28
N ASN A 285 -7.54 29.49 28.52
CA ASN A 285 -8.57 30.14 29.32
C ASN A 285 -8.65 29.65 30.78
N ASP A 286 -7.97 28.56 31.14
CA ASP A 286 -8.05 27.98 32.49
C ASP A 286 -6.65 27.98 33.14
N LYS A 287 -6.25 29.14 33.68
CA LYS A 287 -5.02 29.30 34.47
C LYS A 287 -5.16 28.85 35.93
N ASP A 288 -6.30 28.29 36.33
CA ASP A 288 -6.50 27.79 37.69
C ASP A 288 -7.26 26.45 37.65
N LYS A 289 -6.53 25.34 37.83
CA LYS A 289 -6.92 24.24 38.73
C LYS A 289 -5.87 23.13 38.77
N ASP A 290 -5.37 22.92 39.98
CA ASP A 290 -4.69 21.71 40.45
C ASP A 290 -5.59 20.47 40.27
N PHE A 291 -5.66 19.93 39.07
CA PHE A 291 -6.05 18.53 38.86
C PHE A 291 -4.80 17.72 38.53
N PRO A 292 -4.64 16.51 39.12
CA PRO A 292 -3.55 15.63 38.72
C PRO A 292 -3.66 15.38 37.21
N PRO A 293 -2.53 15.21 36.49
CA PRO A 293 -2.57 14.95 35.06
C PRO A 293 -3.48 13.75 34.81
N ARG A 294 -4.60 14.01 34.14
CA ARG A 294 -5.56 13.00 33.70
C ARG A 294 -4.75 11.88 33.05
N LYS A 295 -4.84 10.67 33.61
CA LYS A 295 -4.13 9.45 33.16
C LYS A 295 -3.88 9.50 31.66
N SER A 296 -2.60 9.37 31.29
CA SER A 296 -2.07 9.24 29.92
C SER A 296 -3.16 8.80 28.94
N LYS A 297 -3.75 9.75 28.21
CA LYS A 297 -4.55 9.38 27.04
C LYS A 297 -3.53 8.77 26.08
N CYS A 298 -3.68 7.47 25.78
CA CYS A 298 -2.87 6.79 24.77
C CYS A 298 -2.70 7.70 23.56
N ARG A 299 -1.46 8.16 23.33
CA ARG A 299 -1.18 9.11 22.24
C ARG A 299 -1.24 8.35 20.94
N ALA A 300 -2.29 8.60 20.16
CA ALA A 300 -2.42 7.96 18.87
C ALA A 300 -1.24 8.36 17.98
N PHE A 301 -0.80 7.47 17.09
CA PHE A 301 0.25 7.79 16.11
C PHE A 301 -0.06 9.09 15.34
N LEU A 302 -1.34 9.30 14.99
CA LEU A 302 -1.84 10.51 14.36
C LEU A 302 -1.61 11.77 15.21
N ASP A 303 -1.76 11.70 16.54
CA ASP A 303 -1.51 12.84 17.43
C ASP A 303 -0.01 13.23 17.43
N LEU A 304 0.88 12.25 17.22
CA LEU A 304 2.30 12.50 17.04
C LEU A 304 2.55 13.17 15.68
N LEU A 305 1.96 12.66 14.60
CA LEU A 305 2.09 13.26 13.26
C LEU A 305 1.64 14.73 13.20
N LEU A 306 0.56 15.08 13.91
CA LEU A 306 0.02 16.44 13.95
C LEU A 306 0.94 17.44 14.66
N ASN A 307 1.81 16.96 15.55
CA ASN A 307 2.74 17.78 16.33
C ASN A 307 4.17 17.80 15.75
N VAL A 308 4.49 16.83 14.90
CA VAL A 308 5.82 16.67 14.35
C VAL A 308 6.11 17.69 13.25
N THR A 309 7.35 18.18 13.23
CA THR A 309 7.87 19.11 12.23
C THR A 309 8.92 18.43 11.34
N ASP A 310 9.04 18.90 10.11
CA ASP A 310 10.07 18.45 9.16
C ASP A 310 11.47 19.02 9.49
N ASP A 311 12.47 18.64 8.68
CA ASP A 311 13.85 19.11 8.84
C ASP A 311 13.99 20.63 8.67
N GLN A 312 12.99 21.32 8.12
CA GLN A 312 12.93 22.78 7.94
C GLN A 312 12.13 23.47 9.06
N GLY A 313 11.58 22.71 10.01
CA GLY A 313 10.73 23.22 11.08
C GLY A 313 9.27 23.46 10.68
N ASN A 314 8.85 23.06 9.48
CA ASN A 314 7.49 23.19 9.01
C ASN A 314 6.62 22.02 9.50
N LYS A 315 5.35 22.30 9.79
CA LYS A 315 4.36 21.24 10.03
C LYS A 315 4.06 20.49 8.74
N LEU A 316 3.69 19.23 8.87
CA LEU A 316 3.27 18.40 7.74
C LEU A 316 1.98 18.93 7.11
N SER A 317 1.89 18.82 5.79
CA SER A 317 0.65 19.09 5.09
C SER A 317 -0.39 18.03 5.43
N HIS A 318 -1.67 18.36 5.27
CA HIS A 318 -2.76 17.40 5.47
C HIS A 318 -2.62 16.17 4.55
N GLU A 319 -2.11 16.36 3.33
CA GLU A 319 -1.84 15.28 2.39
C GLU A 319 -0.72 14.38 2.91
N ASP A 320 0.41 14.95 3.35
CA ASP A 320 1.51 14.17 3.92
C ASP A 320 1.10 13.38 5.17
N ILE A 321 0.27 13.96 6.05
CA ILE A 321 -0.24 13.24 7.22
C ILE A 321 -1.09 12.06 6.77
N ARG A 322 -2.00 12.27 5.79
CA ARG A 322 -2.82 11.19 5.23
C ARG A 322 -1.96 10.09 4.63
N GLU A 323 -0.93 10.44 3.85
CA GLU A 323 0.00 9.47 3.25
C GLU A 323 0.62 8.56 4.32
N GLU A 324 1.09 9.13 5.42
CA GLU A 324 1.71 8.35 6.51
C GLU A 324 0.69 7.54 7.31
N VAL A 325 -0.50 8.08 7.58
CA VAL A 325 -1.58 7.34 8.26
C VAL A 325 -2.05 6.16 7.42
N ASP A 326 -2.36 6.39 6.14
CA ASP A 326 -2.80 5.31 5.23
C ASP A 326 -1.69 4.25 5.07
N THR A 327 -0.43 4.68 4.95
CA THR A 327 0.73 3.77 4.89
C THR A 327 0.83 2.90 6.14
N PHE A 328 0.71 3.51 7.33
CA PHE A 328 0.86 2.77 8.59
C PHE A 328 -0.32 1.82 8.84
N MET A 329 -1.53 2.29 8.55
CA MET A 329 -2.75 1.47 8.58
C MET A 329 -2.64 0.25 7.65
N PHE A 330 -2.11 0.44 6.45
CA PHE A 330 -1.83 -0.64 5.51
C PHE A 330 -0.79 -1.61 6.12
N GLU A 331 0.44 -1.16 6.33
CA GLU A 331 1.56 -2.04 6.70
C GLU A 331 1.30 -2.86 7.97
N VAL A 332 0.82 -2.23 9.04
CA VAL A 332 0.60 -2.93 10.31
C VAL A 332 -0.54 -3.93 10.20
N PHE A 333 -1.63 -3.57 9.52
CA PHE A 333 -2.76 -4.46 9.31
C PHE A 333 -2.30 -5.76 8.64
N TYR A 334 -1.58 -5.68 7.51
CA TYR A 334 -1.14 -6.90 6.80
C TYR A 334 -0.11 -7.73 7.57
N LEU A 335 0.87 -7.07 8.20
CA LEU A 335 1.92 -7.77 8.93
C LEU A 335 1.33 -8.55 10.11
N VAL A 336 0.49 -7.89 10.92
CA VAL A 336 -0.07 -8.50 12.13
C VAL A 336 -1.02 -9.64 11.79
N ILE A 337 -1.84 -9.51 10.74
CA ILE A 337 -2.70 -10.60 10.25
C ILE A 337 -1.89 -11.83 9.85
N LEU A 338 -0.80 -11.62 9.09
CA LEU A 338 0.04 -12.71 8.63
C LEU A 338 0.70 -13.43 9.81
N PHE A 339 1.30 -12.67 10.73
CA PHE A 339 1.98 -13.22 11.90
C PHE A 339 1.03 -13.91 12.86
N LEU A 340 -0.10 -13.29 13.23
CA LEU A 340 -1.08 -13.92 14.11
C LEU A 340 -1.70 -15.15 13.43
N GLY A 341 -2.02 -15.09 12.14
CA GLY A 341 -2.50 -16.25 11.39
C GLY A 341 -1.53 -17.45 11.46
N ILE A 342 -0.22 -17.20 11.37
CA ILE A 342 0.82 -18.23 11.52
C ILE A 342 0.87 -18.73 12.98
N ILE A 343 0.87 -17.83 13.96
CA ILE A 343 0.94 -18.17 15.39
C ILE A 343 -0.26 -19.02 15.82
N PHE A 344 -1.48 -18.76 15.32
CA PHE A 344 -2.64 -19.59 15.62
C PHE A 344 -2.58 -20.96 14.91
N LYS A 345 -1.88 -21.06 13.78
CA LYS A 345 -1.81 -22.30 12.98
C LYS A 345 -0.73 -23.26 13.45
N ILE A 346 0.40 -22.76 13.96
CA ILE A 346 1.52 -23.59 14.43
C ILE A 346 1.07 -24.56 15.54
N PRO A 347 0.43 -24.13 16.65
CA PRO A 347 0.02 -25.01 17.74
C PRO A 347 -1.00 -26.07 17.29
N VAL A 348 -1.95 -25.68 16.43
CA VAL A 348 -2.96 -26.60 15.90
C VAL A 348 -2.33 -27.69 15.02
N THR A 349 -1.26 -27.37 14.31
CA THR A 349 -0.54 -28.37 13.49
C THR A 349 0.27 -29.32 14.37
N PHE A 350 0.84 -28.83 15.48
CA PHE A 350 1.55 -29.66 16.46
C PHE A 350 0.64 -30.51 17.35
N LEU A 351 -0.62 -30.10 17.58
CA LEU A 351 -1.60 -30.87 18.36
C LEU A 351 -2.29 -31.97 17.54
N ASN A 352 -2.18 -31.95 16.21
CA ASN A 352 -2.71 -32.97 15.30
C ASN A 352 -1.63 -33.95 14.79
N LEU A 353 -0.41 -33.86 15.33
CA LEU A 353 0.68 -34.83 15.21
C LEU A 353 0.82 -35.56 16.55
#